data_AF-A0A085WHV4-F1
#
_entry.id   AF-A0A085WHV4-F1
#
_cell.length_a   1.000
_cell.length_b   1.000
_cell.length_c   1.000
_cell.angle_alpha   90.00
_cell.angle_beta   90.00
_cell.angle_gamma   90.00
#
_symmetry.space_group_name_H-M   'P 1'
#
loop_
_entity.id
_entity.type
_entity.pdbx_description
1 polymer ?
#
loop_
_entity_poly.entity_id
_entity_poly.type
_entity_poly.pdbx_seq_one_letter_code
_entity_poly.pdbx_strand_id
1 'polypeptide(L)' 'MIQDGIPAPVATFNTLEEANTWLQDQPEPPRQVFVSVAGEYYLAVYHYKVKLRALYPVSMAAKSAQGDEAAPRSG' A
#
# COMPACT_ATOMS: atom_id res chain seq x y z
N MET A 1 -3.64 22.95 -14.53
CA MET A 1 -2.28 22.63 -14.03
C MET A 1 -2.48 21.42 -13.14
N ILE A 2 -2.26 20.22 -13.69
CA ILE A 2 -2.47 18.96 -12.98
C ILE A 2 -1.30 18.79 -12.00
N GLN A 3 -1.60 18.67 -10.71
CA GLN A 3 -0.57 18.51 -9.70
C GLN A 3 0.10 17.15 -9.89
N ASP A 4 1.42 17.21 -10.10
CA ASP A 4 2.36 16.13 -10.34
C ASP A 4 2.13 14.85 -9.50
N GLY A 5 1.88 13.75 -10.21
CA GLY A 5 2.66 12.52 -10.06
C GLY A 5 2.44 11.64 -8.84
N ILE A 6 1.66 12.04 -7.84
CA ILE A 6 1.32 11.18 -6.70
C ILE A 6 -0.19 10.88 -6.77
N PRO A 7 -0.60 9.61 -6.92
CA PRO A 7 -2.01 9.27 -6.88
C PRO A 7 -2.59 9.74 -5.54
N ALA A 8 -3.70 10.49 -5.61
CA ALA A 8 -4.38 10.97 -4.42
C ALA A 8 -4.69 9.78 -3.50
N PRO A 9 -4.52 9.94 -2.18
CA PRO A 9 -4.86 8.88 -1.24
C PRO A 9 -6.35 8.57 -1.43
N VAL A 10 -6.66 7.28 -1.61
CA VAL A 10 -8.04 6.83 -1.86
C VAL A 10 -8.92 7.03 -0.63
N ALA A 11 -8.30 7.08 0.55
CA ALA A 11 -8.94 7.34 1.82
C ALA A 11 -7.95 7.93 2.83
N THR A 12 -8.47 8.68 3.79
CA THR A 12 -7.71 9.26 4.89
C THR A 12 -8.35 8.84 6.22
N PHE A 13 -7.52 8.37 7.15
CA PHE A 13 -7.88 7.84 8.45
C PHE A 13 -7.14 8.58 9.56
N ASN A 14 -7.67 8.51 10.77
CA ASN A 14 -6.99 9.06 11.95
C ASN A 14 -6.14 7.99 12.65
N THR A 15 -6.46 6.70 12.48
CA THR A 15 -5.75 5.59 13.13
C THR A 15 -5.42 4.43 12.19
N LEU A 16 -4.37 3.67 12.53
CA LEU A 16 -3.99 2.45 11.82
C LEU A 16 -5.08 1.38 11.87
N GLU A 17 -5.84 1.31 12.96
CA GLU A 17 -6.92 0.34 13.14
C GLU A 17 -8.10 0.63 12.19
N GLU A 18 -8.48 1.90 12.03
CA GLU A 18 -9.47 2.32 11.03
C GLU A 18 -9.00 1.99 9.61
N ALA A 19 -7.74 2.29 9.29
CA ALA A 19 -7.17 2.00 7.98
C ALA A 19 -7.12 0.48 7.69
N ASN A 20 -6.79 -0.33 8.70
CA ASN A 20 -6.77 -1.78 8.59
C ASN A 20 -8.19 -2.34 8.42
N THR A 21 -9.15 -1.84 9.19
CA THR A 21 -10.57 -2.24 9.07
C THR A 21 -11.12 -1.89 7.69
N TRP A 22 -10.85 -0.69 7.20
CA TRP A 22 -11.21 -0.29 5.84
C TRP A 22 -10.57 -1.20 4.78
N LEU A 23 -9.29 -1.55 4.95
CA LEU A 23 -8.61 -2.48 4.03
C LEU A 23 -9.25 -3.88 4.07
N GLN A 24 -9.76 -4.32 5.22
CA GLN A 24 -10.50 -5.57 5.38
C GLN A 24 -11.92 -5.51 4.78
N ASP A 25 -12.53 -4.32 4.76
CA ASP A 25 -13.88 -4.10 4.22
C ASP A 25 -13.90 -3.98 2.68
N GLN A 26 -12.77 -3.65 2.04
CA GLN A 26 -12.72 -3.49 0.58
C GLN A 26 -13.15 -4.78 -0.18
N PRO A 27 -14.23 -4.74 -0.98
CA PRO A 27 -14.81 -5.91 -1.63
C PRO A 27 -14.00 -6.38 -2.84
N GLU A 28 -13.43 -5.46 -3.61
CA GLU A 28 -12.46 -5.76 -4.66
C GLU A 28 -11.08 -5.32 -4.18
N PRO A 29 -10.12 -6.24 -3.98
CA PRO A 29 -8.80 -5.84 -3.59
C PRO A 29 -8.16 -5.06 -4.74
N PRO A 30 -7.87 -3.76 -4.56
CA PRO A 30 -7.05 -3.06 -5.52
C PRO A 30 -5.61 -3.54 -5.37
N ARG A 31 -4.87 -3.66 -6.48
CA ARG A 31 -3.50 -4.22 -6.48
C ARG A 31 -2.62 -3.52 -5.46
N GLN A 32 -2.62 -2.18 -5.46
CA GLN A 32 -1.94 -1.32 -4.49
C GLN A 32 -2.68 0.04 -4.43
N VAL A 33 -3.00 0.53 -3.24
CA VAL A 33 -3.62 1.86 -3.06
C VAL A 33 -2.94 2.63 -1.95
N PHE A 34 -2.89 3.95 -2.11
CA PHE A 34 -2.36 4.86 -1.11
C PHE A 34 -3.49 5.33 -0.19
N VAL A 35 -3.26 5.29 1.12
CA VAL A 35 -4.16 5.84 2.13
C VAL A 35 -3.35 6.76 3.04
N SER A 36 -3.97 7.79 3.58
CA SER A 36 -3.34 8.64 4.59
C SER A 36 -3.82 8.24 5.97
N VAL A 37 -2.94 8.08 6.96
CA VAL A 37 -3.29 7.75 8.35
C VAL A 37 -2.60 8.74 9.27
N ALA A 38 -3.36 9.48 10.07
CA ALA A 38 -2.84 10.51 10.97
C ALA A 38 -1.91 11.55 10.30
N GLY A 39 -2.12 11.81 9.00
CA GLY A 39 -1.28 12.71 8.20
C GLY A 39 -0.03 12.07 7.58
N GLU A 40 0.22 10.79 7.83
CA GLU A 40 1.26 10.00 7.16
C GLU A 40 0.68 9.19 5.99
N TYR A 41 1.48 8.95 4.95
CA TYR A 41 1.05 8.11 3.82
C TYR A 41 1.39 6.65 4.06
N TYR A 42 0.41 5.79 3.82
CA TYR A 42 0.51 4.33 3.88
C TYR A 42 0.10 3.72 2.53
N LEU A 43 0.81 2.68 2.14
CA LEU A 43 0.53 1.86 0.98
C LEU A 43 -0.17 0.59 1.45
N ALA A 44 -1.45 0.46 1.10
CA ALA A 44 -2.18 -0.77 1.26
C ALA A 44 -1.94 -1.67 0.05
N VAL A 45 -1.40 -2.86 0.30
CA VAL A 45 -1.08 -3.86 -0.73
C VAL A 45 -1.94 -5.09 -0.50
N TYR A 46 -2.48 -5.63 -1.60
CA TYR A 46 -3.14 -6.93 -1.59
C TYR A 46 -2.31 -7.98 -2.32
N HIS A 47 -1.78 -8.95 -1.56
CA HIS A 47 -1.06 -10.07 -2.14
C HIS A 47 -2.05 -11.18 -2.52
N TYR A 48 -2.50 -11.22 -3.78
CA TYR A 48 -3.41 -12.26 -4.28
C TYR A 48 -2.88 -13.69 -4.07
N LYS A 49 -1.55 -13.89 -4.12
CA LYS A 49 -0.93 -15.21 -3.96
C LYS A 49 -1.12 -15.80 -2.56
N VAL A 50 -1.12 -14.95 -1.53
CA VAL A 50 -1.26 -15.36 -0.12
C VAL A 50 -2.56 -14.84 0.51
N LYS A 51 -3.40 -14.16 -0.28
CA LYS A 51 -4.59 -13.41 0.16
C LYS A 51 -4.32 -12.52 1.38
N LEU A 52 -3.10 -12.01 1.49
CA LEU A 52 -2.65 -11.20 2.61
C LEU A 52 -2.87 -9.71 2.28
N ARG A 53 -3.50 -9.01 3.22
CA ARG A 53 -3.67 -7.56 3.22
C ARG A 53 -2.62 -6.98 4.17
N ALA A 54 -1.82 -6.05 3.68
CA ALA A 54 -0.79 -5.40 4.49
C ALA A 54 -0.77 -3.89 4.21
N LEU A 55 -0.62 -3.10 5.27
CA LEU A 55 -0.32 -1.67 5.17
C LEU A 55 1.17 -1.45 5.45
N TYR A 56 1.83 -0.76 4.53
CA TYR A 56 3.21 -0.35 4.68
C TYR A 56 3.28 1.17 4.73
N PRO A 57 3.94 1.79 5.73
CA PRO A 57 4.19 3.23 5.66
C PRO A 57 5.01 3.53 4.39
N VAL A 58 4.61 4.55 3.62
CA VAL A 58 5.28 4.89 2.35
C VAL A 58 6.76 5.23 2.56
N SER A 59 7.09 5.78 3.73
CA SER A 59 8.46 5.97 4.21
C SER A 59 9.31 4.69 4.18
N MET A 60 8.69 3.50 4.30
CA MET A 60 9.34 2.19 4.13
C MET A 60 9.04 1.55 2.78
N ALA A 61 7.86 1.78 2.19
CA ALA A 61 7.44 1.12 0.94
C ALA A 61 8.32 1.48 -0.27
N ALA A 62 8.89 2.68 -0.31
CA ALA A 62 9.89 3.07 -1.32
C ALA A 62 11.12 2.14 -1.32
N LYS A 63 11.40 1.48 -0.19
CA LYS A 63 12.50 0.51 -0.05
C LYS A 63 12.08 -0.92 -0.43
N SER A 64 10.79 -1.24 -0.37
CA SER A 64 10.27 -2.60 -0.59
C SER A 64 9.85 -2.88 -2.03
N ALA A 65 9.45 -1.85 -2.81
CA ALA A 65 9.12 -2.01 -4.22
C ALA A 65 10.36 -2.28 -5.12
N GLN A 66 11.57 -2.01 -4.61
CA GLN A 66 12.84 -2.29 -5.30
C GLN A 66 13.34 -3.73 -5.06
N GLY A 67 12.64 -4.55 -4.26
CA GLY A 67 13.13 -5.84 -3.77
C GLY A 67 12.62 -7.10 -4.47
N ASP A 68 11.66 -7.03 -5.39
CA ASP A 68 11.09 -8.21 -6.07
C ASP A 68 11.61 -8.40 -7.51
N GLU A 69 12.84 -7.92 -7.80
CA GLU A 69 13.57 -8.29 -9.02
C GLU A 69 15.06 -8.53 -8.73
N ALA A 70 15.36 -9.62 -8.01
CA ALA A 70 16.70 -10.22 -8.00
C ALA A 70 16.63 -11.72 -7.66
N ALA A 71 15.92 -12.49 -8.48
CA ALA A 71 16.25 -13.89 -8.67
C ALA A 71 16.24 -14.18 -10.18
N PRO A 72 17.43 -14.37 -10.76
CA PRO A 72 17.63 -15.69 -11.34
C PRO A 72 19.01 -16.30 -11.04
N ARG A 73 18.92 -17.57 -10.61
CA ARG A 73 19.81 -18.70 -10.90
C ARG A 73 21.23 -18.67 -10.30
N SER A 74 21.33 -19.45 -9.21
CA SER A 74 22.49 -20.28 -8.88
C SER A 74 23.11 -20.90 -10.14
N GLY A 75 24.43 -20.73 -10.28
CA GLY A 75 25.32 -21.44 -11.19
C GLY A 75 26.58 -21.82 -10.44
#